data_AF-A0A964EG17-F1
#
_entry.id   AF-A0A964EG17-F1
#
_cell.length_a   1.000
_cell.length_b   1.000
_cell.length_c   1.000
_cell.angle_alpha   90.00
_cell.angle_beta   90.00
_cell.angle_gamma   90.00
#
_symmetry.space_group_name_H-M   'P 1'
#
loop_
_entity.id
_entity.type
_entity.pdbx_description
1 polymer ?
#
loop_
_entity_poly.entity_id
_entity_poly.type
_entity_poly.pdbx_seq_one_letter_code
_entity_poly.pdbx_strand_id
1 'polypeptide(L)'
;MDKYFEKLINEIRIKSKLYKFDVEPTEIIYNVYLLRKFWKPKKIKILLLAESHVWTELKEYKTTINNISNLNLDENYPTNYSKFVYCLGYGENHILKKKIDRNNGTPQFWKLFYGLFYDLSKENKVNVAKTYIKDADVRISNKINLLNRMKEKGVWLLDASPIALYRNGEKPNINFYKEVLDLSWKYYLKPYIEKERPDKIIIVGKQVYDTLENNFIESKLNNIEWIYQPQGVRSKEAIKNNYKKLFSIASKII
;
A
#
# COMPACT_ATOMS: atom_id res chain seq x y z
N MET A 1 12.73 -13.48 -8.49
CA MET A 1 12.44 -12.34 -7.59
C MET A 1 13.80 -11.85 -7.08
N ASP A 2 13.94 -10.68 -6.44
CA ASP A 2 15.28 -10.28 -5.93
C ASP A 2 15.71 -11.27 -4.83
N LYS A 3 16.97 -11.75 -4.87
CA LYS A 3 17.53 -12.72 -3.92
C LYS A 3 17.34 -12.31 -2.46
N TYR A 4 17.41 -11.00 -2.15
CA TYR A 4 17.17 -10.50 -0.79
C TYR A 4 15.71 -10.62 -0.37
N PHE A 5 14.79 -10.42 -1.30
CA PHE A 5 13.36 -10.57 -1.03
C PHE A 5 12.99 -12.04 -0.86
N GLU A 6 13.54 -12.95 -1.68
CA GLU A 6 13.35 -14.40 -1.50
C GLU A 6 13.87 -14.87 -0.13
N LYS A 7 15.05 -14.39 0.28
CA LYS A 7 15.60 -14.64 1.62
C LYS A 7 14.67 -14.13 2.72
N LEU A 8 14.14 -12.91 2.61
CA LEU A 8 13.20 -12.34 3.56
C LEU A 8 11.94 -13.23 3.71
N ILE A 9 11.32 -13.64 2.61
CA ILE A 9 10.12 -14.49 2.65
C ILE A 9 10.42 -15.83 3.31
N ASN A 10 11.58 -16.43 3.04
CA ASN A 10 12.00 -17.68 3.68
C ASN A 10 12.19 -17.51 5.19
N GLU A 11 12.85 -16.44 5.64
CA GLU A 11 13.02 -16.16 7.07
C GLU A 11 11.66 -15.95 7.77
N ILE A 12 10.76 -15.18 7.16
CA ILE A 12 9.40 -14.98 7.68
C ILE A 12 8.64 -16.31 7.79
N ARG A 13 8.71 -17.20 6.78
CA ARG A 13 8.04 -18.51 6.82
C ARG A 13 8.58 -19.42 7.92
N ILE A 14 9.89 -19.37 8.20
CA ILE A 14 10.48 -20.14 9.29
C ILE A 14 9.92 -19.65 10.63
N LYS A 15 9.90 -18.33 10.83
CA LYS A 15 9.36 -17.72 12.05
C LYS A 15 7.86 -17.98 12.20
N SER A 16 7.09 -17.89 11.13
CA SER A 16 5.63 -18.03 11.17
C SER A 16 5.19 -19.39 11.71
N LYS A 17 5.97 -20.46 11.48
CA LYS A 17 5.73 -21.80 12.06
C LYS A 17 5.76 -21.78 13.58
N LEU A 18 6.69 -21.04 14.19
CA LEU A 18 6.80 -20.90 15.65
C LEU A 18 5.58 -20.18 16.24
N TYR A 19 5.07 -19.20 15.50
CA TYR A 19 3.93 -18.38 15.91
C TYR A 19 2.57 -18.89 15.43
N LYS A 20 2.53 -20.07 14.78
CA LYS A 20 1.33 -20.66 14.17
C LYS A 20 0.57 -19.67 13.27
N PHE A 21 1.32 -18.87 12.51
CA PHE A 21 0.77 -17.90 11.58
C PHE A 21 0.94 -18.37 10.13
N ASP A 22 -0.16 -18.34 9.38
CA ASP A 22 -0.16 -18.68 7.96
C ASP A 22 0.47 -17.55 7.14
N VAL A 23 1.30 -17.91 6.16
CA VAL A 23 1.89 -16.95 5.22
C VAL A 23 1.33 -17.23 3.83
N GLU A 24 0.93 -16.17 3.13
CA GLU A 24 0.35 -16.27 1.79
C GLU A 24 1.24 -17.12 0.84
N PRO A 25 0.64 -17.78 -0.16
CA PRO A 25 1.39 -18.41 -1.23
C PRO A 25 2.36 -17.44 -1.91
N THR A 26 3.53 -17.94 -2.32
CA THR A 26 4.63 -17.11 -2.85
C THR A 26 4.23 -16.37 -4.11
N GLU A 27 3.37 -16.95 -4.94
CA GLU A 27 2.81 -16.33 -6.15
C GLU A 27 1.98 -15.08 -5.86
N ILE A 28 1.25 -15.06 -4.73
CA ILE A 28 0.46 -13.90 -4.30
C ILE A 28 1.40 -12.80 -3.81
N ILE A 29 2.35 -13.16 -2.93
CA ILE A 29 3.37 -12.23 -2.43
C ILE A 29 4.14 -11.59 -3.60
N TYR A 30 4.49 -12.40 -4.61
CA TYR A 30 5.19 -11.93 -5.79
C TYR A 30 4.32 -11.01 -6.65
N ASN A 31 3.04 -11.32 -6.83
CA ASN A 31 2.13 -10.45 -7.57
C ASN A 31 2.01 -9.07 -6.91
N VAL A 32 1.91 -9.02 -5.58
CA VAL A 32 1.91 -7.74 -4.85
C VAL A 32 3.23 -6.99 -5.03
N TYR A 33 4.37 -7.70 -4.98
CA TYR A 33 5.67 -7.11 -5.30
C TYR A 33 5.72 -6.52 -6.72
N LEU A 34 5.22 -7.23 -7.73
CA LEU A 34 5.16 -6.74 -9.11
C LEU A 34 4.25 -5.52 -9.24
N LEU A 35 3.10 -5.50 -8.57
CA LEU A 35 2.21 -4.33 -8.53
C LEU A 35 2.91 -3.12 -7.93
N ARG A 36 3.67 -3.28 -6.84
CA ARG A 36 4.49 -2.19 -6.27
C ARG A 36 5.53 -1.69 -7.26
N LYS A 37 6.22 -2.60 -7.96
CA LYS A 37 7.22 -2.25 -8.98
C LYS A 37 6.64 -1.51 -10.16
N PHE A 38 5.48 -1.93 -10.66
CA PHE A 38 4.81 -1.30 -11.80
C PHE A 38 4.53 0.19 -11.54
N TRP A 39 4.03 0.52 -10.35
CA TRP A 39 3.70 1.90 -9.95
C TRP A 39 4.87 2.66 -9.33
N LYS A 40 6.07 2.08 -9.27
CA LYS A 40 7.25 2.76 -8.74
C LYS A 40 7.62 3.95 -9.66
N PRO A 41 7.81 5.17 -9.12
CA PRO A 41 8.30 6.30 -9.88
C PRO A 41 9.79 6.14 -10.24
N LYS A 42 10.26 6.88 -11.25
CA LYS A 42 11.68 6.92 -11.63
C LYS A 42 12.55 7.50 -10.51
N LYS A 43 12.08 8.57 -9.86
CA LYS A 43 12.67 9.16 -8.66
C LYS A 43 11.59 9.18 -7.57
N ILE A 44 11.90 8.61 -6.41
CA ILE A 44 11.01 8.68 -5.25
C ILE A 44 11.31 9.97 -4.50
N LYS A 45 10.33 10.87 -4.43
CA LYS A 45 10.36 12.07 -3.59
C LYS A 45 9.66 11.80 -2.25
N ILE A 46 8.47 11.20 -2.31
CA ILE A 46 7.70 10.83 -1.12
C ILE A 46 7.52 9.31 -1.10
N LEU A 47 8.02 8.67 -0.05
CA LEU A 47 7.74 7.27 0.25
C LEU A 47 6.62 7.19 1.30
N LEU A 48 5.45 6.71 0.90
CA LEU A 48 4.42 6.29 1.85
C LEU A 48 4.78 4.89 2.33
N LEU A 49 4.92 4.70 3.65
CA LEU A 49 5.19 3.41 4.26
C LEU A 49 4.00 2.96 5.11
N ALA A 50 3.21 2.01 4.59
CA ALA A 50 2.06 1.44 5.30
C ALA A 50 2.42 0.08 5.92
N GLU A 51 1.50 -0.55 6.64
CA GLU A 51 1.75 -1.82 7.35
C GLU A 51 1.90 -3.01 6.39
N SER A 52 0.81 -3.40 5.72
CA SER A 52 0.73 -4.55 4.83
C SER A 52 -0.51 -4.46 3.95
N HIS A 53 -0.57 -5.30 2.92
CA HIS A 53 -1.80 -5.57 2.17
C HIS A 53 -2.71 -6.55 2.90
N VAL A 54 -3.95 -6.71 2.42
CA VAL A 54 -4.93 -7.63 3.01
C VAL A 54 -4.72 -9.02 2.41
N TRP A 55 -4.93 -10.06 3.23
CA TRP A 55 -4.81 -11.45 2.80
C TRP A 55 -5.64 -11.77 1.56
N THR A 56 -5.00 -12.29 0.52
CA THR A 56 -5.66 -12.80 -0.69
C THR A 56 -5.73 -14.31 -0.64
N GLU A 57 -6.92 -14.87 -0.80
CA GLU A 57 -7.08 -16.32 -0.89
C GLU A 57 -6.64 -16.82 -2.28
N LEU A 58 -6.06 -18.02 -2.35
CA LEU A 58 -5.56 -18.59 -3.61
C LEU A 58 -6.65 -18.68 -4.69
N LYS A 59 -7.89 -18.97 -4.29
CA LYS A 59 -9.05 -18.99 -5.20
C LYS A 59 -9.35 -17.61 -5.80
N GLU A 60 -9.13 -16.53 -5.02
CA GLU A 60 -9.32 -15.15 -5.48
C GLU A 60 -8.18 -14.79 -6.44
N TYR A 61 -6.93 -15.10 -6.10
CA TYR A 61 -5.75 -14.83 -6.92
C TYR A 61 -5.83 -15.41 -8.36
N LYS A 62 -6.52 -16.54 -8.53
CA LYS A 62 -6.78 -17.16 -9.84
C LYS A 62 -7.68 -16.32 -10.75
N THR A 63 -8.41 -15.33 -10.22
CA THR A 63 -9.11 -14.35 -11.07
C THR A 63 -8.14 -13.30 -11.59
N THR A 64 -8.42 -12.80 -12.79
CA THR A 64 -7.62 -11.77 -13.44
C THR A 64 -8.50 -10.60 -13.85
N ILE A 65 -7.87 -9.44 -14.07
CA ILE A 65 -8.52 -8.31 -14.72
C ILE A 65 -8.90 -8.69 -16.15
N ASN A 66 -10.13 -8.34 -16.52
CA ASN A 66 -10.68 -8.52 -17.85
C ASN A 66 -10.29 -7.34 -18.74
N ASN A 67 -10.00 -7.60 -20.01
CA ASN A 67 -9.77 -6.58 -21.05
C ASN A 67 -8.82 -5.44 -20.63
N ILE A 68 -7.61 -5.78 -20.18
CA ILE A 68 -6.63 -4.77 -19.74
C ILE A 68 -6.26 -3.77 -20.83
N SER A 69 -6.36 -4.18 -22.10
CA SER A 69 -6.18 -3.31 -23.27
C SER A 69 -7.05 -2.06 -23.25
N ASN A 70 -8.22 -2.12 -22.60
CA ASN A 70 -9.16 -1.00 -22.53
C ASN A 70 -8.83 -0.01 -21.40
N LEU A 71 -7.87 -0.33 -20.54
CA LEU A 71 -7.54 0.48 -19.35
C LEU A 71 -6.40 1.48 -19.60
N ASN A 72 -5.86 1.58 -20.83
CA ASN A 72 -4.71 2.43 -21.15
C ASN A 72 -3.53 2.23 -20.18
N LEU A 73 -3.27 0.98 -19.80
CA LEU A 73 -2.12 0.58 -18.98
C LEU A 73 -1.06 -0.04 -19.86
N ASP A 74 0.20 0.06 -19.42
CA ASP A 74 1.30 -0.71 -19.99
C ASP A 74 1.01 -2.22 -19.88
N GLU A 75 1.36 -2.96 -20.93
CA GLU A 75 1.12 -4.39 -21.08
C GLU A 75 1.74 -5.24 -19.96
N ASN A 76 2.75 -4.72 -19.27
CA ASN A 76 3.43 -5.39 -18.16
C ASN A 76 2.70 -5.25 -16.81
N TYR A 77 1.52 -4.64 -16.78
CA TYR A 77 0.73 -4.53 -15.55
C TYR A 77 0.30 -5.92 -15.03
N PRO A 78 0.57 -6.28 -13.75
CA PRO A 78 0.15 -7.58 -13.20
C PRO A 78 -1.37 -7.72 -13.10
N THR A 79 -1.93 -8.64 -13.87
CA THR A 79 -3.39 -8.81 -14.00
C THR A 79 -4.05 -9.67 -12.93
N ASN A 80 -3.29 -10.51 -12.21
CA ASN A 80 -3.85 -11.37 -11.16
C ASN A 80 -4.38 -10.53 -10.00
N TYR A 81 -5.53 -10.96 -9.48
CA TYR A 81 -6.16 -10.27 -8.36
C TYR A 81 -5.34 -10.42 -7.08
N SER A 82 -5.22 -9.33 -6.34
CA SER A 82 -4.73 -9.35 -4.96
C SER A 82 -5.43 -8.23 -4.19
N LYS A 83 -5.72 -8.44 -2.90
CA LYS A 83 -6.31 -7.42 -2.03
C LYS A 83 -5.27 -6.37 -1.60
N PHE A 84 -4.72 -5.72 -2.60
CA PHE A 84 -3.71 -4.68 -2.50
C PHE A 84 -4.17 -3.45 -3.29
N VAL A 85 -3.92 -2.26 -2.77
CA VAL A 85 -4.49 -1.01 -3.33
C VAL A 85 -4.06 -0.74 -4.77
N TYR A 86 -2.87 -1.19 -5.18
CA TYR A 86 -2.41 -1.06 -6.55
C TYR A 86 -3.00 -2.09 -7.51
N CYS A 87 -3.70 -3.11 -7.02
CA CYS A 87 -4.51 -3.97 -7.87
C CYS A 87 -5.83 -3.25 -8.18
N LEU A 88 -6.01 -2.77 -9.42
CA LEU A 88 -7.22 -2.03 -9.82
C LEU A 88 -8.52 -2.83 -9.61
N GLY A 89 -8.46 -4.16 -9.71
CA GLY A 89 -9.59 -5.04 -9.44
C GLY A 89 -10.03 -5.07 -7.97
N TYR A 90 -9.17 -4.60 -7.04
CA TYR A 90 -9.49 -4.53 -5.63
C TYR A 90 -10.45 -3.37 -5.34
N GLY A 91 -11.68 -3.74 -4.96
CA GLY A 91 -12.83 -2.86 -4.86
C GLY A 91 -13.68 -2.82 -6.13
N GLU A 92 -13.32 -3.50 -7.22
CA GLU A 92 -13.87 -3.25 -8.56
C GLU A 92 -14.19 -4.55 -9.31
N ASN A 93 -15.22 -5.27 -8.87
CA ASN A 93 -15.63 -6.53 -9.50
C ASN A 93 -15.97 -6.43 -10.99
N HIS A 94 -16.35 -5.25 -11.50
CA HIS A 94 -16.76 -5.06 -12.89
C HIS A 94 -15.62 -5.31 -13.89
N ILE A 95 -14.36 -5.08 -13.49
CA ILE A 95 -13.19 -5.36 -14.34
C ILE A 95 -12.59 -6.75 -14.07
N LEU A 96 -13.21 -7.62 -13.30
CA LEU A 96 -12.68 -8.96 -13.01
C LEU A 96 -13.38 -10.01 -13.88
N LYS A 97 -12.62 -11.01 -14.36
CA LYS A 97 -13.21 -12.15 -15.09
C LYS A 97 -14.16 -12.98 -14.23
N LYS A 98 -13.92 -13.04 -12.92
CA LYS A 98 -14.80 -13.65 -11.93
C LYS A 98 -15.00 -12.68 -10.77
N LYS A 99 -16.26 -12.53 -10.35
CA LYS A 99 -16.66 -11.72 -9.20
C LYS A 99 -16.00 -12.27 -7.92
N ILE A 100 -15.45 -11.37 -7.10
CA ILE A 100 -14.93 -11.68 -5.77
C ILE A 100 -15.94 -11.24 -4.71
N ASP A 101 -16.24 -12.14 -3.77
CA ASP A 101 -17.11 -11.86 -2.65
C ASP A 101 -16.48 -10.87 -1.68
N ARG A 102 -17.28 -9.95 -1.13
CA ARG A 102 -16.83 -8.91 -0.17
C ARG A 102 -15.62 -8.11 -0.68
N ASN A 103 -15.56 -7.86 -1.99
CA ASN A 103 -14.54 -7.04 -2.63
C ASN A 103 -14.78 -5.52 -2.41
N ASN A 104 -14.60 -5.08 -1.16
CA ASN A 104 -14.86 -3.69 -0.75
C ASN A 104 -13.71 -2.73 -1.12
N GLY A 105 -12.53 -3.27 -1.46
CA GLY A 105 -11.33 -2.48 -1.67
C GLY A 105 -10.86 -1.78 -0.40
N THR A 106 -10.04 -0.74 -0.57
CA THR A 106 -9.53 0.12 0.51
C THR A 106 -9.80 1.60 0.23
N PRO A 107 -11.06 2.07 0.32
CA PRO A 107 -11.42 3.48 0.08
C PRO A 107 -10.57 4.47 0.88
N GLN A 108 -10.13 4.10 2.07
CA GLN A 108 -9.21 4.86 2.91
C GLN A 108 -7.88 5.22 2.21
N PHE A 109 -7.28 4.28 1.48
CA PHE A 109 -6.00 4.49 0.82
C PHE A 109 -6.20 5.31 -0.46
N TRP A 110 -7.33 5.13 -1.15
CA TRP A 110 -7.69 6.01 -2.25
C TRP A 110 -7.88 7.47 -1.81
N LYS A 111 -8.49 7.69 -0.63
CA LYS A 111 -8.56 9.02 -0.01
C LYS A 111 -7.19 9.55 0.41
N LEU A 112 -6.33 8.70 0.97
CA LEU A 112 -4.95 9.04 1.31
C LEU A 112 -4.19 9.53 0.07
N PHE A 113 -4.25 8.78 -1.03
CA PHE A 113 -3.60 9.13 -2.29
C PHE A 113 -4.13 10.45 -2.87
N TYR A 114 -5.45 10.64 -2.82
CA TYR A 114 -6.08 11.89 -3.26
C TYR A 114 -5.64 13.07 -2.37
N GLY A 115 -5.57 12.85 -1.05
CA GLY A 115 -5.16 13.87 -0.07
C GLY A 115 -3.70 14.34 -0.16
N LEU A 116 -2.87 13.69 -0.97
CA LEU A 116 -1.54 14.20 -1.32
C LEU A 116 -1.60 15.42 -2.24
N PHE A 117 -2.62 15.50 -3.09
CA PHE A 117 -2.74 16.50 -4.15
C PHE A 117 -3.85 17.51 -3.89
N TYR A 118 -4.75 17.19 -2.97
CA TYR A 118 -5.95 17.97 -2.70
C TYR A 118 -6.15 18.13 -1.20
N ASP A 119 -6.50 19.34 -0.77
CA ASP A 119 -6.78 19.62 0.63
C ASP A 119 -8.18 19.09 1.00
N LEU A 120 -8.24 17.83 1.43
CA LEU A 120 -9.49 17.17 1.86
C LEU A 120 -10.09 17.77 3.15
N SER A 121 -9.43 18.73 3.81
CA SER A 121 -10.06 19.51 4.88
C SER A 121 -11.05 20.56 4.32
N LYS A 122 -10.89 20.93 3.05
CA LYS A 122 -11.73 21.88 2.31
C LYS A 122 -12.55 21.22 1.19
N GLU A 123 -12.03 20.14 0.61
CA GLU A 123 -12.66 19.44 -0.50
C GLU A 123 -13.55 18.28 -0.02
N ASN A 124 -14.81 18.28 -0.48
CA ASN A 124 -15.82 17.31 -0.04
C ASN A 124 -16.02 16.15 -1.02
N LYS A 125 -15.38 16.15 -2.19
CA LYS A 125 -15.57 15.15 -3.24
C LYS A 125 -14.27 14.41 -3.54
N VAL A 126 -14.33 13.09 -3.51
CA VAL A 126 -13.18 12.22 -3.83
C VAL A 126 -13.54 11.39 -5.04
N ASN A 127 -13.07 11.79 -6.22
CA ASN A 127 -13.50 11.25 -7.51
C ASN A 127 -13.06 9.80 -7.78
N VAL A 128 -12.28 9.20 -6.87
CA VAL A 128 -11.91 7.78 -6.89
C VAL A 128 -12.80 6.89 -6.02
N ALA A 129 -13.75 7.48 -5.27
CA ALA A 129 -14.60 6.75 -4.34
C ALA A 129 -16.01 6.50 -4.91
N LYS A 130 -16.52 5.29 -4.67
CA LYS A 130 -17.88 4.83 -5.07
C LYS A 130 -19.02 5.68 -4.50
N THR A 131 -18.76 6.42 -3.43
CA THR A 131 -19.74 7.34 -2.85
C THR A 131 -20.05 8.49 -3.80
N TYR A 132 -19.05 9.00 -4.52
CA TYR A 132 -19.17 10.17 -5.39
C TYR A 132 -19.28 9.81 -6.87
N ILE A 133 -18.55 8.78 -7.32
CA ILE A 133 -18.57 8.34 -8.73
C ILE A 133 -19.16 6.93 -8.80
N LYS A 134 -20.40 6.84 -9.30
CA LYS A 134 -21.14 5.57 -9.44
C LYS A 134 -20.70 4.79 -10.67
N ASP A 135 -20.51 5.48 -11.78
CA ASP A 135 -19.96 4.91 -13.01
C ASP A 135 -18.62 4.24 -12.73
N ALA A 136 -18.51 2.98 -13.14
CA ALA A 136 -17.40 2.13 -12.80
C ALA A 136 -16.16 2.43 -13.65
N ASP A 137 -16.36 2.67 -14.94
CA ASP A 137 -15.29 2.95 -15.90
C ASP A 137 -14.68 4.33 -15.63
N VAL A 138 -15.52 5.34 -15.35
CA VAL A 138 -15.05 6.67 -14.93
C VAL A 138 -14.23 6.57 -13.64
N ARG A 139 -14.67 5.76 -12.67
CA ARG A 139 -13.95 5.60 -11.40
C ARG A 139 -12.62 4.87 -11.58
N ILE A 140 -12.55 3.86 -12.45
CA ILE A 140 -11.28 3.20 -12.79
C ILE A 140 -10.33 4.17 -13.49
N SER A 141 -10.82 4.93 -14.47
CA SER A 141 -10.03 5.97 -15.14
C SER A 141 -9.47 6.98 -14.13
N ASN A 142 -10.28 7.45 -13.18
CA ASN A 142 -9.83 8.34 -12.11
C ASN A 142 -8.75 7.72 -11.22
N LYS A 143 -8.86 6.43 -10.90
CA LYS A 143 -7.84 5.70 -10.11
C LYS A 143 -6.52 5.59 -10.88
N ILE A 144 -6.58 5.24 -12.16
CA ILE A 144 -5.40 5.15 -13.02
C ILE A 144 -4.72 6.52 -13.16
N ASN A 145 -5.49 7.58 -13.43
CA ASN A 145 -4.99 8.95 -13.50
C ASN A 145 -4.33 9.39 -12.19
N LEU A 146 -4.92 9.04 -11.04
CA LEU A 146 -4.34 9.35 -9.73
C LEU A 146 -3.01 8.60 -9.52
N LEU A 147 -2.94 7.31 -9.87
CA LEU A 147 -1.71 6.52 -9.74
C LEU A 147 -0.61 6.98 -10.72
N ASN A 148 -0.96 7.36 -11.95
CA ASN A 148 -0.03 7.97 -12.89
C ASN A 148 0.50 9.30 -12.34
N ARG A 149 -0.38 10.17 -11.82
CA ARG A 149 0.03 11.41 -11.17
C ARG A 149 0.97 11.17 -9.98
N MET A 150 0.68 10.16 -9.15
CA MET A 150 1.61 9.74 -8.08
C MET A 150 2.97 9.36 -8.64
N LYS A 151 3.00 8.50 -9.67
CA LYS A 151 4.24 8.05 -10.31
C LYS A 151 5.03 9.21 -10.95
N GLU A 152 4.37 10.13 -11.62
CA GLU A 152 4.97 11.33 -12.22
C GLU A 152 5.55 12.27 -11.16
N LYS A 153 4.82 12.45 -10.05
CA LYS A 153 5.22 13.33 -8.94
C LYS A 153 6.20 12.69 -7.97
N GLY A 154 6.60 11.44 -8.20
CA GLY A 154 7.58 10.76 -7.36
C GLY A 154 7.02 10.25 -6.04
N VAL A 155 5.72 9.97 -5.96
CA VAL A 155 5.09 9.35 -4.79
C VAL A 155 5.01 7.84 -4.99
N TRP A 156 5.43 7.08 -3.99
CA TRP A 156 5.34 5.63 -4.00
C TRP A 156 4.80 5.08 -2.68
N LEU A 157 3.89 4.10 -2.74
CA LEU A 157 3.48 3.32 -1.57
C LEU A 157 4.28 2.03 -1.51
N LEU A 158 4.89 1.81 -0.35
CA LEU A 158 5.53 0.57 0.05
C LEU A 158 4.88 0.08 1.34
N ASP A 159 4.77 -1.24 1.49
CA ASP A 159 4.35 -1.83 2.76
C ASP A 159 5.57 -2.24 3.57
N ALA A 160 5.50 -2.03 4.87
CA ALA A 160 6.52 -2.37 5.83
C ALA A 160 6.66 -3.89 5.97
N SER A 161 5.59 -4.65 5.73
CA SER A 161 5.61 -6.10 5.58
C SER A 161 5.38 -6.50 4.12
N PRO A 162 6.19 -7.43 3.56
CA PRO A 162 5.97 -7.97 2.22
C PRO A 162 4.81 -8.97 2.14
N ILE A 163 4.38 -9.51 3.28
CA ILE A 163 3.27 -10.46 3.42
C ILE A 163 2.04 -9.77 4.02
N ALA A 164 0.84 -10.31 3.78
CA ALA A 164 -0.33 -9.85 4.50
C ALA A 164 -0.23 -10.18 6.01
N LEU A 165 -0.41 -9.16 6.85
CA LEU A 165 -0.50 -9.31 8.31
C LEU A 165 -1.95 -9.22 8.81
N TYR A 166 -2.91 -9.12 7.90
CA TYR A 166 -4.32 -9.01 8.25
C TYR A 166 -5.16 -10.00 7.44
N ARG A 167 -5.84 -10.91 8.16
CA ARG A 167 -6.73 -11.91 7.59
C ARG A 167 -8.04 -11.93 8.38
N ASN A 168 -9.17 -11.71 7.70
CA ASN A 168 -10.52 -11.83 8.28
C ASN A 168 -10.81 -11.04 9.57
N GLY A 169 -10.12 -9.94 9.84
CA GLY A 169 -10.29 -9.23 11.13
C GLY A 169 -9.10 -9.32 12.05
N GLU A 170 -8.25 -10.31 11.83
CA GLU A 170 -7.25 -10.75 12.79
C GLU A 170 -5.85 -10.31 12.37
N LYS A 171 -5.08 -9.87 13.37
CA LYS A 171 -3.65 -9.58 13.26
C LYS A 171 -2.86 -10.70 13.96
N PRO A 172 -1.60 -10.94 13.56
CA PRO A 172 -0.72 -11.82 14.32
C PRO A 172 -0.48 -11.29 15.74
N ASN A 173 0.06 -12.17 16.59
CA ASN A 173 0.63 -11.77 17.86
C ASN A 173 1.69 -10.66 17.67
N ILE A 174 1.77 -9.73 18.64
CA ILE A 174 2.64 -8.56 18.58
C ILE A 174 4.14 -8.91 18.43
N ASN A 175 4.60 -10.04 18.96
CA ASN A 175 6.00 -10.45 18.81
C ASN A 175 6.31 -10.86 17.37
N PHE A 176 5.43 -11.66 16.75
CA PHE A 176 5.58 -12.02 15.34
C PHE A 176 5.46 -10.79 14.43
N TYR A 177 4.53 -9.88 14.75
CA TYR A 177 4.37 -8.62 14.03
C TYR A 177 5.69 -7.82 14.01
N LYS A 178 6.30 -7.62 15.19
CA LYS A 178 7.58 -6.91 15.33
C LYS A 178 8.70 -7.64 14.57
N GLU A 179 8.82 -8.96 14.73
CA GLU A 179 9.82 -9.76 14.01
C GLU A 179 9.69 -9.61 12.50
N VAL A 180 8.46 -9.63 11.95
CA VAL A 180 8.27 -9.43 10.51
C VAL A 180 8.71 -8.04 10.08
N LEU A 181 8.37 -6.98 10.83
CA LEU A 181 8.77 -5.63 10.49
C LEU A 181 10.30 -5.42 10.61
N ASP A 182 10.95 -6.00 11.61
CA ASP A 182 12.40 -5.95 11.77
C ASP A 182 13.15 -6.67 10.64
N LEU A 183 12.68 -7.87 10.27
CA LEU A 183 13.21 -8.62 9.13
C LEU A 183 13.01 -7.83 7.83
N SER A 184 11.83 -7.25 7.66
CA SER A 184 11.50 -6.44 6.48
C SER A 184 12.32 -5.17 6.43
N TRP A 185 12.59 -4.53 7.57
CA TRP A 185 13.51 -3.41 7.66
C TRP A 185 14.89 -3.80 7.13
N LYS A 186 15.47 -4.87 7.68
CA LYS A 186 16.81 -5.34 7.36
C LYS A 186 17.01 -5.72 5.90
N TYR A 187 16.09 -6.50 5.33
CA TYR A 187 16.30 -7.12 4.01
C TYR A 187 15.55 -6.45 2.87
N TYR A 188 14.59 -5.57 3.17
CA TYR A 188 13.73 -4.96 2.16
C TYR A 188 13.72 -3.44 2.26
N LEU A 189 13.23 -2.86 3.35
CA LEU A 189 12.99 -1.42 3.43
C LEU A 189 14.27 -0.60 3.45
N LYS A 190 15.24 -0.94 4.33
CA LYS A 190 16.49 -0.20 4.46
C LYS A 190 17.27 -0.17 3.14
N PRO A 191 17.51 -1.29 2.43
CA PRO A 191 18.14 -1.26 1.11
C PRO A 191 17.42 -0.34 0.10
N TYR A 192 16.08 -0.34 0.07
CA TYR A 192 15.33 0.57 -0.80
C TYR A 192 15.51 2.03 -0.39
N ILE A 193 15.41 2.36 0.89
CA ILE A 193 15.52 3.73 1.38
C ILE A 193 16.94 4.28 1.12
N GLU A 194 17.98 3.50 1.38
CA GLU A 194 19.38 3.90 1.17
C GLU A 194 19.70 4.11 -0.31
N LYS A 195 19.16 3.24 -1.18
CA LYS A 195 19.36 3.32 -2.64
C LYS A 195 18.58 4.49 -3.25
N GLU A 196 17.31 4.62 -2.91
CA GLU A 196 16.38 5.52 -3.58
C GLU A 196 16.39 6.93 -2.97
N ARG A 197 16.83 7.05 -1.71
CA ARG A 197 16.98 8.32 -0.97
C ARG A 197 15.78 9.24 -1.12
N PRO A 198 14.57 8.80 -0.68
CA PRO A 198 13.38 9.64 -0.78
C PRO A 198 13.58 10.96 -0.02
N ASP A 199 13.05 12.06 -0.55
CA ASP A 199 13.11 13.38 0.09
C ASP A 199 12.32 13.39 1.42
N LYS A 200 11.22 12.63 1.48
CA LYS A 200 10.40 12.43 2.69
C LYS A 200 9.85 11.02 2.77
N ILE A 201 9.82 10.47 3.99
CA ILE A 201 9.15 9.21 4.30
C ILE A 201 7.95 9.53 5.20
N ILE A 202 6.76 9.08 4.81
CA ILE A 202 5.52 9.27 5.57
C ILE A 202 5.01 7.90 6.01
N ILE A 203 5.10 7.62 7.30
CA ILE A 203 4.59 6.38 7.91
C ILE A 203 3.08 6.49 8.09
N VAL A 204 2.33 5.52 7.56
CA VAL A 204 0.87 5.48 7.61
C VAL A 204 0.44 4.49 8.71
N GLY A 205 0.30 5.00 9.93
CA GLY A 205 -0.12 4.25 11.10
C GLY A 205 0.90 4.31 12.25
N LYS A 206 0.39 4.64 13.44
CA LYS A 206 1.22 4.79 14.65
C LYS A 206 1.95 3.50 15.02
N GLN A 207 1.29 2.35 14.95
CA GLN A 207 1.89 1.06 15.30
C GLN A 207 3.12 0.72 14.44
N VAL A 208 3.08 1.04 13.15
CA VAL A 208 4.22 0.85 12.24
C VAL A 208 5.36 1.78 12.63
N TYR A 209 5.05 3.06 12.90
CA TYR A 209 6.04 4.04 13.35
C TYR A 209 6.71 3.60 14.65
N ASP A 210 5.92 3.30 15.69
CA ASP A 210 6.43 2.88 17.01
C ASP A 210 7.30 1.62 16.91
N THR A 211 7.00 0.72 15.99
CA THR A 211 7.76 -0.53 15.82
C THR A 211 9.11 -0.29 15.14
N LEU A 212 9.17 0.62 14.17
CA LEU A 212 10.38 0.87 13.37
C LEU A 212 11.19 2.09 13.85
N GLU A 213 10.74 2.81 14.87
CA GLU A 213 11.35 4.06 15.34
C GLU A 213 12.84 3.90 15.64
N ASN A 214 13.22 2.85 16.38
CA ASN A 214 14.62 2.58 16.70
C ASN A 214 15.45 2.36 15.43
N ASN A 215 14.92 1.62 14.45
CA ASN A 215 15.61 1.38 13.19
C ASN A 215 15.85 2.67 12.39
N PHE A 216 14.90 3.60 12.44
CA PHE A 216 15.02 4.92 11.82
C PHE A 216 16.10 5.77 12.49
N ILE A 217 16.12 5.79 13.83
CA ILE A 217 17.11 6.51 14.64
C ILE A 217 18.52 5.97 14.36
N GLU A 218 18.69 4.65 14.42
CA GLU A 218 19.98 3.98 14.14
C GLU A 218 20.49 4.27 12.73
N SER A 219 19.58 4.40 11.77
CA SER A 219 19.92 4.70 10.37
C SER A 219 20.03 6.20 10.10
N LYS A 220 19.93 7.05 11.13
CA LYS A 220 20.04 8.52 11.06
C LYS A 220 19.09 9.15 10.03
N LEU A 221 17.90 8.58 9.86
CA LEU A 221 16.89 9.11 8.96
C LEU A 221 16.15 10.27 9.65
N ASN A 222 16.35 11.49 9.15
CA ASN A 222 15.80 12.72 9.73
C ASN A 222 14.57 13.27 8.97
N ASN A 223 14.18 12.63 7.87
CA ASN A 223 13.11 13.07 6.98
C ASN A 223 11.84 12.22 7.09
N ILE A 224 11.58 11.70 8.30
CA ILE A 224 10.44 10.85 8.59
C ILE A 224 9.35 11.67 9.28
N GLU A 225 8.12 11.51 8.80
CA GLU A 225 6.92 11.91 9.54
C GLU A 225 5.95 10.73 9.60
N TRP A 226 5.03 10.75 10.55
CA TRP A 226 3.94 9.79 10.57
C TRP A 226 2.59 10.49 10.63
N ILE A 227 1.59 9.81 10.09
CA ILE A 227 0.17 10.18 10.15
C ILE A 227 -0.61 8.98 10.65
N TYR A 228 -1.79 9.24 11.21
CA TYR A 228 -2.68 8.14 11.55
C TYR A 228 -3.15 7.46 10.26
N GLN A 229 -3.26 6.13 10.32
CA GLN A 229 -3.98 5.40 9.29
C GLN A 229 -5.42 5.95 9.24
N PRO A 230 -6.03 6.17 8.06
CA PRO A 230 -7.31 6.89 7.99
C PRO A 230 -8.44 6.27 8.83
N GLN A 231 -8.45 4.95 8.99
CA GLN A 231 -9.40 4.21 9.84
C GLN A 231 -9.06 4.24 11.35
N GLY A 232 -7.86 4.65 11.73
CA GLY A 232 -7.44 4.76 13.14
C GLY A 232 -7.88 6.06 13.82
N VAL A 233 -8.41 7.02 13.06
CA VAL A 233 -8.81 8.33 13.57
C VAL A 233 -10.29 8.34 13.95
N ARG A 234 -10.60 8.74 15.19
CA ARG A 234 -11.94 8.57 15.76
C ARG A 234 -12.85 9.79 15.66
N SER A 235 -12.33 11.01 15.53
CA SER A 235 -13.13 12.23 15.42
C SER A 235 -13.04 12.86 14.02
N LYS A 236 -14.13 13.51 13.58
CA LYS A 236 -14.17 14.23 12.29
C LYS A 236 -13.08 15.31 12.19
N GLU A 237 -12.83 16.01 13.30
CA GLU A 237 -11.80 17.04 13.38
C GLU A 237 -10.40 16.44 13.25
N ALA A 238 -10.11 15.35 13.95
CA ALA A 238 -8.82 14.68 13.83
C ALA A 238 -8.61 14.13 12.41
N ILE A 239 -9.67 13.66 11.73
CA ILE A 239 -9.58 13.22 10.32
C ILE A 239 -9.18 14.41 9.43
N LYS A 240 -9.83 15.57 9.60
CA LYS A 240 -9.50 16.79 8.86
C LYS A 240 -8.05 17.22 9.11
N ASN A 241 -7.61 17.22 10.36
CA ASN A 241 -6.25 17.58 10.73
C ASN A 241 -5.21 16.61 10.15
N ASN A 242 -5.53 15.31 10.10
CA ASN A 242 -4.67 14.29 9.51
C ASN A 242 -4.47 14.53 7.99
N TYR A 243 -5.55 14.84 7.25
CA TYR A 243 -5.44 15.18 5.82
C TYR A 243 -4.79 16.54 5.57
N LYS A 244 -5.05 17.55 6.42
CA LYS A 244 -4.37 18.85 6.35
C LYS A 244 -2.85 18.69 6.56
N LYS A 245 -2.45 17.85 7.51
CA LYS A 245 -1.04 17.49 7.73
C LYS A 245 -0.45 16.81 6.49
N LEU A 246 -1.11 15.78 5.95
CA LEU A 246 -0.66 15.08 4.75
C LEU A 246 -0.46 16.03 3.56
N PHE A 247 -1.45 16.87 3.26
CA PHE A 247 -1.39 17.83 2.18
C PHE A 247 -0.30 18.89 2.39
N SER A 248 -0.13 19.39 3.62
CA SER A 248 0.93 20.35 3.97
C SER A 248 2.33 19.76 3.81
N ILE A 249 2.54 18.48 4.14
CA ILE A 249 3.82 17.79 3.90
C ILE A 249 4.04 17.63 2.39
N ALA A 250 3.03 17.12 1.66
CA ALA A 250 3.16 16.82 0.24
C ALA A 250 3.40 18.08 -0.61
N SER A 251 2.63 19.15 -0.39
CA SER A 251 2.74 20.42 -1.14
C SER A 251 4.09 21.13 -1.03
N LYS A 252 4.90 20.81 -0.01
CA LYS A 252 6.28 21.32 0.12
C LYS A 252 7.29 20.56 -0.76
N ILE A 253 6.89 19.44 -1.36
CA ILE A 253 7.78 18.50 -2.05
C ILE A 253 7.38 18.29 -3.52
N ILE A 254 6.08 18.26 -3.84
CA ILE A 254 5.55 17.85 -5.17
C ILE A 254 4.63 18.86 -5.86
#